data_AF-A0A4S4JZX3-F1
#
_entry.id   AF-A0A4S4JZX3-F1
#
_cell.length_a   1.000
_cell.length_b   1.000
_cell.length_c   1.000
_cell.angle_alpha   90.00
_cell.angle_beta   90.00
_cell.angle_gamma   90.00
#
_symmetry.space_group_name_H-M   'P 1'
#
loop_
_entity.id
_entity.type
_entity.pdbx_description
1 polymer ?
#
loop_
_entity_poly.entity_id
_entity_poly.type
_entity_poly.pdbx_seq_one_letter_code
_entity_poly.pdbx_strand_id
1 'polypeptide(L)'
;MGVVQWYSPVLKRKLAGHVADCVVTPKTEEELAKVLSFAAINKIAVIPSGGGTGNYGQIIPLEKGILIDTSELNERKSTMESDVSGWELN
;
A
#
# COMPACT_ATOMS: atom_id res chain seq x y z
N MET A 1 -4.04 -0.28 -12.47
CA MET A 1 -3.19 0.66 -11.74
C MET A 1 -1.91 0.90 -12.54
N GLY A 2 -1.69 2.10 -13.08
CA GLY A 2 -0.51 2.40 -13.88
C GLY A 2 0.57 3.05 -13.02
N VAL A 3 1.61 2.31 -12.65
CA VAL A 3 2.74 2.83 -11.88
C VAL A 3 3.67 3.64 -12.80
N VAL A 4 4.37 4.63 -12.24
CA VAL A 4 5.15 5.64 -12.97
C VAL A 4 6.54 5.16 -13.47
N GLN A 5 6.76 3.84 -13.63
CA GLN A 5 8.04 3.30 -14.12
C GLN A 5 8.42 3.68 -15.56
N TRP A 6 7.49 4.23 -16.34
CA TRP A 6 7.75 4.74 -17.70
C TRP A 6 8.77 5.87 -17.79
N TYR A 7 9.13 6.54 -16.68
CA TYR A 7 10.19 7.56 -16.64
C TYR A 7 11.56 6.98 -17.03
N SER A 8 11.80 5.69 -16.77
CA SER A 8 13.04 5.02 -17.14
C SER A 8 12.76 3.97 -18.22
N PRO A 9 13.29 4.12 -19.45
CA PRO A 9 13.20 3.09 -20.48
C PRO A 9 13.76 1.73 -20.04
N VAL A 10 14.74 1.74 -19.12
CA VAL A 10 15.32 0.52 -18.55
C VAL A 10 14.30 -0.16 -17.63
N LEU A 11 13.72 0.57 -16.68
CA LEU A 11 12.73 0.00 -15.76
C LEU A 11 11.46 -0.43 -16.49
N LYS A 12 10.98 0.39 -17.45
CA LYS A 12 9.84 0.04 -18.30
C LYS A 12 10.01 -1.32 -18.97
N ARG A 13 11.20 -1.62 -19.51
CA ARG A 13 11.49 -2.92 -20.14
C ARG A 13 11.63 -4.04 -19.11
N LYS A 14 12.36 -3.81 -18.01
CA LYS A 14 12.62 -4.85 -16.99
C LYS A 14 11.37 -5.28 -16.22
N LEU A 15 10.45 -4.35 -15.99
CA LEU A 15 9.27 -4.55 -15.17
C LEU A 15 8.01 -4.91 -15.98
N ALA A 16 8.10 -4.91 -17.32
CA ALA A 16 6.98 -5.26 -18.18
C ALA A 16 6.47 -6.69 -17.90
N GLY A 17 5.16 -6.88 -17.93
CA GLY A 17 4.52 -8.19 -17.79
C GLY A 17 4.34 -8.70 -16.36
N HIS A 18 4.91 -8.02 -15.36
CA HIS A 18 4.73 -8.35 -13.95
C HIS A 18 3.36 -7.87 -13.44
N VAL A 19 2.56 -8.81 -12.92
CA VAL A 19 1.20 -8.57 -12.43
C VAL A 19 0.93 -9.40 -11.17
N ALA A 20 0.10 -8.86 -10.27
CA ALA A 20 -0.40 -9.58 -9.11
C ALA A 20 -1.48 -10.59 -9.54
N ASP A 21 -1.71 -11.62 -8.72
CA ASP A 21 -2.83 -12.55 -8.92
C ASP A 21 -4.16 -11.88 -8.56
N CYS A 22 -4.17 -11.02 -7.54
CA CYS A 22 -5.33 -10.23 -7.18
C CYS A 22 -4.96 -8.88 -6.54
N VAL A 23 -5.95 -8.00 -6.49
CA VAL A 23 -5.90 -6.73 -5.77
C VAL A 23 -6.94 -6.76 -4.67
N VAL A 24 -6.57 -6.33 -3.47
CA VAL A 24 -7.48 -6.21 -2.33
C VAL A 24 -7.40 -4.79 -1.78
N THR A 25 -8.56 -4.19 -1.51
CA THR A 25 -8.68 -2.81 -1.03
C THR A 25 -9.40 -2.82 0.32
N PRO A 26 -8.71 -3.14 1.44
CA PRO A 26 -9.33 -3.17 2.75
C PRO A 26 -9.78 -1.77 3.18
N LYS A 27 -10.88 -1.70 3.95
CA LYS A 27 -11.43 -0.45 4.50
C LYS A 27 -11.14 -0.27 5.97
N THR A 28 -10.80 -1.34 6.68
CA THR A 28 -10.48 -1.31 8.12
C THR A 28 -9.21 -2.09 8.44
N GLU A 29 -8.62 -1.82 9.61
CA GLU A 29 -7.46 -2.54 10.12
C GLU A 29 -7.75 -4.04 10.32
N GLU A 30 -8.98 -4.40 10.66
CA GLU A 30 -9.41 -5.80 10.80
C GLU A 30 -9.47 -6.53 9.46
N GLU A 31 -9.96 -5.87 8.41
CA GLU A 31 -9.94 -6.44 7.05
C GLU A 31 -8.50 -6.63 6.56
N LEU A 32 -7.64 -5.62 6.77
CA LEU A 32 -6.21 -5.73 6.45
C LEU A 32 -5.55 -6.89 7.20
N ALA A 33 -5.81 -7.02 8.51
CA ALA A 33 -5.27 -8.09 9.33
C ALA A 33 -5.70 -9.49 8.84
N LYS A 34 -6.95 -9.66 8.39
CA LYS A 34 -7.43 -10.92 7.80
C LYS A 34 -6.68 -11.27 6.52
N VAL A 35 -6.47 -10.29 5.63
CA VAL A 35 -5.74 -10.49 4.37
C VAL A 35 -4.29 -10.86 4.63
N LEU A 36 -3.60 -10.14 5.52
CA LEU A 36 -2.21 -10.41 5.89
C LEU A 36 -2.06 -11.78 6.56
N SER A 37 -3.00 -12.15 7.45
CA SER A 37 -3.00 -13.47 8.09
C SER A 37 -3.17 -14.59 7.06
N PHE A 38 -4.11 -14.44 6.12
CA PHE A 38 -4.30 -15.38 5.03
C PHE A 38 -3.04 -15.51 4.16
N ALA A 39 -2.43 -14.39 3.78
CA ALA A 39 -1.22 -14.38 2.97
C ALA A 39 -0.05 -15.03 3.69
N ALA A 40 0.15 -14.75 4.98
CA ALA A 40 1.22 -15.33 5.79
C ALA A 40 1.09 -16.86 5.93
N ILE A 41 -0.11 -17.36 6.24
CA ILE A 41 -0.38 -18.79 6.38
C ILE A 41 -0.08 -19.53 5.06
N ASN A 42 -0.49 -18.95 3.93
CA ASN A 42 -0.33 -19.55 2.61
C ASN A 42 1.00 -19.21 1.92
N LYS A 43 1.87 -18.43 2.59
CA LYS A 43 3.16 -17.95 2.05
C LYS A 43 3.01 -17.21 0.71
N ILE A 44 1.97 -16.39 0.60
CA ILE A 44 1.69 -15.57 -0.58
C ILE A 44 2.39 -14.22 -0.42
N ALA A 45 3.10 -13.78 -1.46
CA ALA A 45 3.74 -12.46 -1.47
C ALA A 45 2.69 -11.34 -1.41
N VAL A 46 3.03 -10.27 -0.68
CA VAL A 46 2.17 -9.10 -0.48
C VAL A 46 2.90 -7.84 -0.93
N ILE A 47 2.23 -7.03 -1.74
CA ILE A 47 2.74 -5.76 -2.26
C ILE A 47 1.82 -4.64 -1.76
N PRO A 48 2.24 -3.83 -0.77
CA PRO A 48 1.45 -2.67 -0.35
C PRO A 48 1.49 -1.57 -1.41
N SER A 49 0.35 -0.92 -1.64
CA SER A 49 0.18 0.18 -2.60
C SER A 49 -0.66 1.29 -2.00
N GLY A 50 -0.13 2.51 -2.02
CA GLY A 50 -0.93 3.74 -1.87
C GLY A 50 -1.33 4.28 -3.23
N GLY A 51 -1.13 5.59 -3.47
CA GLY A 51 -1.51 6.27 -4.71
C GLY A 51 -0.71 5.92 -5.99
N GLY A 52 0.18 4.94 -5.97
CA GLY A 52 0.87 4.44 -7.16
C GLY A 52 1.84 5.41 -7.86
N THR A 53 2.27 6.48 -7.18
CA THR A 53 3.13 7.55 -7.75
C THR A 53 4.63 7.27 -7.66
N GLY A 54 5.03 6.07 -7.24
CA GLY A 54 6.44 5.67 -7.15
C GLY A 54 7.10 5.50 -8.54
N ASN A 55 8.31 6.04 -8.70
CA ASN A 55 9.02 6.06 -9.99
C ASN A 55 9.87 4.81 -10.28
N TYR A 56 10.16 4.00 -9.26
CA TYR A 56 11.14 2.91 -9.34
C TYR A 56 10.50 1.54 -9.49
N GLY A 57 9.18 1.49 -9.68
CA GLY A 57 8.41 0.26 -9.72
C GLY A 57 8.23 -0.39 -8.35
N GLN A 58 8.23 0.41 -7.26
CA GLN A 58 8.14 -0.10 -5.88
C GLN A 58 6.90 -0.96 -5.62
N ILE A 59 5.81 -0.70 -6.36
CA ILE A 59 4.56 -1.45 -6.24
C ILE A 59 4.36 -2.47 -7.38
N ILE A 60 5.39 -2.71 -8.20
CA ILE A 60 5.31 -3.74 -9.25
C ILE A 60 5.48 -5.13 -8.62
N PRO A 61 4.54 -6.06 -8.83
CA PRO A 61 4.63 -7.42 -8.32
C PRO A 61 5.69 -8.22 -9.08
N LEU A 62 6.95 -8.16 -8.63
CA LEU A 62 8.06 -8.94 -9.20
C LEU A 62 7.80 -10.45 -9.13
N GLU A 63 7.05 -10.85 -8.11
CA GLU A 63 6.41 -12.14 -8.03
C GLU A 63 4.88 -11.92 -8.08
N LYS A 64 4.14 -12.98 -8.39
CA LYS A 64 2.68 -12.96 -8.27
C LYS A 64 2.25 -12.78 -6.79
N GLY A 65 0.96 -12.86 -6.50
CA GLY A 65 0.44 -12.68 -5.13
C GLY A 65 -0.55 -11.53 -5.02
N ILE A 66 -0.58 -10.88 -3.86
CA ILE A 66 -1.64 -9.93 -3.49
C ILE A 66 -1.09 -8.52 -3.49
N LEU A 67 -1.66 -7.65 -4.32
CA LEU A 67 -1.45 -6.21 -4.19
C LEU A 67 -2.51 -5.62 -3.25
N ILE A 68 -2.07 -5.03 -2.14
CA ILE A 68 -2.95 -4.41 -1.15
C ILE A 68 -3.01 -2.91 -1.44
N ASP A 69 -4.15 -2.44 -1.93
CA ASP A 69 -4.42 -1.03 -2.14
C ASP A 69 -4.98 -0.41 -0.84
N THR A 70 -4.22 0.50 -0.23
CA THR A 70 -4.56 1.14 1.03
C THR A 70 -5.33 2.45 0.85
N SER A 71 -5.81 2.78 -0.36
CA SER A 71 -6.52 4.04 -0.64
C SER A 71 -7.78 4.25 0.21
N GLU A 72 -8.45 3.17 0.59
CA GLU A 72 -9.65 3.20 1.45
C GLU A 72 -9.33 3.10 2.96
N LEU A 73 -8.08 2.83 3.35
CA LEU A 73 -7.62 2.89 4.74
C LEU A 73 -7.22 4.33 5.11
N ASN A 74 -8.18 5.25 5.11
CA ASN A 74 -7.92 6.70 5.21
C ASN A 74 -8.65 7.39 6.38
N GLU A 75 -9.19 6.61 7.31
CA GLU A 75 -9.87 7.16 8.50
C GLU A 75 -8.90 7.96 9.38
N ARG A 76 -9.28 9.20 9.68
CA ARG A 76 -8.56 10.05 10.63
C ARG A 76 -8.97 9.70 12.07
N LYS A 77 -8.10 8.99 12.79
CA LYS A 77 -8.40 8.52 14.16
C LYS A 77 -8.46 9.63 15.23
N SER A 78 -7.64 10.67 15.13
CA SER A 78 -7.64 11.77 16.09
C SER A 78 -7.10 13.07 15.49
N THR A 79 -7.43 14.19 16.14
CA THR A 79 -6.77 15.49 15.96
C THR A 79 -6.37 16.03 17.32
N MET A 80 -5.20 16.64 17.42
CA MET A 80 -4.73 17.35 18.62
C MET A 80 -5.48 18.69 18.75
N GLU A 81 -6.78 18.68 19.05
CA GLU A 81 -7.53 19.90 19.40
C GLU A 81 -7.59 20.09 20.94
N SER A 82 -7.45 19.01 21.72
CA SER A 82 -7.57 19.01 23.19
C SER A 82 -6.25 19.03 23.96
N ASP A 83 -5.10 18.95 23.29
CA ASP A 83 -3.79 18.84 23.94
C ASP A 83 -3.10 20.20 24.18
N VAL A 84 -3.73 21.29 23.72
CA VAL A 84 -3.16 22.65 23.80
C VAL A 84 -3.45 23.34 25.13
N SER A 85 -4.37 22.81 25.96
CA SER A 85 -4.69 23.38 27.28
C SER A 85 -3.60 23.14 28.34
N GLY A 86 -2.52 22.43 28.01
CA GLY A 86 -1.40 22.13 28.91
C GLY A 86 -0.15 23.01 28.75
N TRP A 87 -0.16 23.96 27.80
CA TRP A 87 1.00 24.81 27.48
C TRP A 87 0.80 26.30 27.84
N GLU A 88 -0.25 26.64 28.59
CA GLU A 88 -0.39 27.97 29.18
C GLU A 88 0.17 28.00 30.62
N LEU A 89 1.25 28.77 30.76
CA LEU A 89 1.84 29.33 31.99
C LEU A 89 2.56 28.35 32.95
N ASN A 90 3.88 28.23 32.76
CA ASN A 90 4.90 28.40 33.82
C ASN A 90 6.16 29.05 33.21
#